data_AF-A0A835C068-F1
#
_entry.id   AF-A0A835C068-F1
#
_cell.length_a   1.000
_cell.length_b   1.000
_cell.length_c   1.000
_cell.angle_alpha   90.00
_cell.angle_beta   90.00
_cell.angle_gamma   90.00
#
_symmetry.space_group_name_H-M   'P 1'
#
loop_
_entity.id
_entity.type
_entity.pdbx_description
1 polymer ?
#
loop_
_entity_poly.entity_id
_entity_poly.type
_entity_poly.pdbx_seq_one_letter_code
_entity_poly.pdbx_strand_id
1 'polypeptide(L)'
;MVQRLTYRKRHSYATKSNQTRVVKTPGKIVVADRAFVSAFLWVGVIWLSAEYGLVLIMFAVRKWMDLPVGFSILVVRCGRLVYQYTKKRASGPKCPVTGKKIHGIPHLRPTEYKRSRLPRNRRTVNRPYGGVLSGTAVRERIIRAFLVEEQKIVKKVLKIQKTKDKASKS
;
A
#
# COMPACT_ATOMS: atom_id res chain seq x y z
N MET A 1 11.23 -32.16 12.36
CA MET A 1 10.29 -32.30 11.23
C MET A 1 9.62 -30.95 10.94
N VAL A 2 9.50 -30.56 9.67
CA VAL A 2 8.82 -29.30 9.27
C VAL A 2 7.30 -29.48 9.39
N GLN A 3 6.60 -28.47 9.90
CA GLN A 3 5.13 -28.49 10.00
C GLN A 3 4.49 -28.59 8.61
N ARG A 4 3.74 -29.67 8.34
CA ARG A 4 2.96 -29.83 7.09
C ARG A 4 1.71 -28.97 7.12
N LEU A 5 1.27 -28.50 5.95
CA LEU A 5 0.14 -27.59 5.80
C LEU A 5 -0.93 -28.18 4.90
N THR A 6 -2.19 -27.92 5.23
CA THR A 6 -3.36 -28.39 4.47
C THR A 6 -4.17 -27.22 3.93
N TYR A 7 -4.71 -27.37 2.72
CA TYR A 7 -5.64 -26.38 2.16
C TYR A 7 -6.90 -26.28 3.03
N ARG A 8 -7.27 -25.05 3.37
CA ARG A 8 -8.44 -24.74 4.24
C ARG A 8 -9.78 -24.61 3.51
N LYS A 9 -9.79 -24.61 2.17
CA LYS A 9 -10.99 -24.47 1.33
C LYS A 9 -11.36 -25.84 0.80
N ARG A 10 -12.62 -26.02 0.43
CA ARG A 10 -13.13 -27.24 -0.24
C ARG A 10 -12.57 -27.47 -1.66
N HIS A 11 -11.57 -26.70 -2.08
CA HIS A 11 -10.88 -26.84 -3.37
C HIS A 11 -9.42 -27.23 -3.09
N SER A 12 -9.09 -28.49 -3.38
CA SER A 12 -7.79 -29.11 -3.08
C SER A 12 -6.72 -28.87 -4.14
N TYR A 13 -7.08 -28.43 -5.34
CA TYR A 13 -6.13 -28.30 -6.46
C TYR A 13 -5.32 -27.00 -6.42
N ALA A 14 -4.08 -27.06 -6.93
CA ALA A 14 -3.16 -25.94 -7.05
C ALA A 14 -3.44 -25.11 -8.32
N THR A 15 -4.51 -24.30 -8.29
CA THR A 15 -4.89 -23.44 -9.42
C THR A 15 -4.41 -22.00 -9.24
N LYS A 16 -4.33 -21.22 -10.33
CA LYS A 16 -3.94 -19.79 -10.29
C LYS A 16 -4.81 -18.95 -9.34
N SER A 17 -6.06 -19.33 -9.09
CA SER A 17 -6.96 -18.67 -8.14
C SER A 17 -6.80 -19.14 -6.69
N ASN A 18 -6.23 -20.33 -6.49
CA ASN A 18 -6.04 -20.95 -5.18
C ASN A 18 -4.61 -20.80 -4.66
N GLN A 19 -3.96 -19.68 -4.98
CA GLN A 19 -2.63 -19.37 -4.47
C GLN A 19 -2.69 -19.10 -2.96
N THR A 20 -1.71 -19.64 -2.23
CA THR A 20 -1.63 -19.56 -0.77
C THR A 20 -0.27 -19.03 -0.33
N ARG A 21 -0.26 -18.24 0.74
CA ARG A 21 0.96 -17.82 1.45
C ARG A 21 1.00 -18.50 2.80
N VAL A 22 2.16 -19.02 3.18
CA VAL A 22 2.39 -19.55 4.53
C VAL A 22 2.57 -18.37 5.49
N VAL A 23 1.73 -18.30 6.52
CA VAL A 23 1.78 -17.25 7.54
C VAL A 23 1.81 -17.89 8.91
N LYS A 24 2.68 -17.40 9.80
CA LYS A 24 2.74 -17.80 11.20
C LYS A 24 1.70 -17.00 11.99
N THR A 25 0.74 -17.67 12.62
CA THR A 25 -0.26 -16.98 13.44
C THR A 25 0.40 -16.39 14.68
N PRO A 26 -0.05 -15.26 15.21
CA PRO A 26 0.23 -14.95 16.61
C PRO A 26 -0.42 -16.07 17.44
N GLY A 27 0.36 -16.78 18.25
CA GLY A 27 -0.18 -17.78 19.19
C GLY A 27 -0.98 -17.11 20.32
N LYS A 28 -1.36 -17.88 21.33
CA LYS A 28 -1.87 -17.31 22.58
C LYS A 28 -0.78 -16.43 23.20
N ILE A 29 -1.13 -15.24 23.66
CA ILE A 29 -0.26 -14.40 24.48
C ILE A 29 -0.17 -15.11 25.83
N VAL A 30 0.96 -15.74 26.13
CA VAL A 30 1.26 -16.09 27.52
C VAL A 30 1.71 -14.79 28.16
N VAL A 31 0.76 -14.05 28.75
CA VAL A 31 1.10 -12.95 29.64
C VAL A 31 1.77 -13.63 30.83
N ALA A 32 3.08 -13.48 30.99
CA ALA A 32 3.72 -13.83 32.26
C ALA A 32 3.07 -12.92 33.30
N ASP A 33 2.28 -13.51 34.19
CA ASP A 33 1.42 -12.80 35.10
C ASP A 33 2.26 -11.88 35.99
N ARG A 34 1.85 -10.62 36.10
CA ARG A 34 2.56 -9.54 36.80
C ARG A 34 2.63 -9.78 38.33
N ALA A 35 1.98 -10.84 38.81
CA ALA A 35 1.91 -11.25 40.22
C ALA A 35 3.25 -11.71 40.81
N PHE A 36 4.22 -12.15 39.99
CA PHE A 36 5.50 -12.63 40.53
C PHE A 36 6.44 -11.48 40.96
N VAL A 37 6.33 -10.30 40.34
CA VAL A 37 7.21 -9.16 40.63
C VAL A 37 6.70 -8.32 41.81
N SER A 38 5.38 -8.31 42.06
CA SER A 38 4.80 -7.62 43.23
C SER A 38 5.06 -8.36 44.55
N ALA A 39 5.15 -9.69 44.52
CA ALA A 39 5.45 -10.49 45.72
C ALA A 39 6.91 -10.29 46.19
N PHE A 40 7.87 -10.13 45.27
CA PHE A 40 9.29 -9.92 45.62
C PHE A 40 9.56 -8.53 46.21
N LEU A 41 8.86 -7.49 45.73
CA LEU A 41 8.99 -6.13 46.25
C LEU A 41 8.37 -5.97 47.65
N TRP A 42 7.29 -6.69 47.96
CA TRP A 42 6.68 -6.64 49.29
C TRP A 42 7.54 -7.33 50.36
N VAL A 43 8.16 -8.47 50.04
CA VAL A 43 9.08 -9.14 50.97
C VAL A 43 10.35 -8.31 51.21
N GLY A 44 10.89 -7.66 50.16
CA GLY A 44 12.07 -6.82 50.28
C GLY A 44 11.86 -5.53 51.08
N VAL A 45 10.70 -4.87 50.94
CA VAL A 45 10.37 -3.64 51.69
C VAL A 45 10.14 -3.94 53.18
N ILE A 46 9.58 -5.09 53.52
CA ILE A 46 9.35 -5.49 54.93
C ILE A 46 10.68 -5.81 55.64
N TRP A 47 11.65 -6.42 54.93
CA TRP A 47 12.95 -6.75 55.53
C TRP A 47 13.85 -5.51 55.71
N LEU A 48 13.83 -4.56 54.76
CA LEU A 48 14.68 -3.36 54.83
C LEU A 48 14.22 -2.32 55.88
N SER A 49 12.98 -2.41 56.34
CA SER A 49 12.45 -1.55 57.41
C SER A 49 12.91 -1.93 58.82
N ALA A 50 13.56 -3.09 58.99
CA ALA A 50 14.04 -3.56 60.28
C ALA A 50 15.49 -3.13 60.60
N GLU A 51 16.27 -2.61 59.64
CA GLU A 51 17.69 -2.30 59.86
C GLU A 51 18.14 -0.87 59.48
N TYR A 52 17.34 -0.05 58.79
CA TYR A 52 17.77 1.32 58.43
C TYR A 52 16.67 2.36 58.62
N GLY A 53 16.96 3.38 59.46
CA GLY A 53 16.05 4.45 59.82
C GLY A 53 15.55 5.34 58.66
N LEU A 54 14.52 6.13 58.99
CA LEU A 54 13.63 6.95 58.15
C LEU A 54 14.27 7.86 57.08
N VAL A 55 15.59 8.09 57.11
CA VAL A 55 16.27 9.02 56.20
C VAL A 55 16.60 8.37 54.83
N LEU A 56 16.69 7.04 54.74
CA LEU A 56 16.97 6.36 53.46
C LEU A 56 15.71 6.04 52.64
N ILE A 57 14.52 6.11 53.24
CA ILE A 57 13.24 5.81 52.58
C ILE A 57 12.86 6.93 51.58
N MET A 58 13.19 8.19 51.87
CA MET A 58 12.94 9.31 50.95
C MET A 58 13.84 9.29 49.71
N PHE A 59 15.07 8.76 49.80
CA PHE A 59 15.98 8.67 48.65
C PHE A 59 15.69 7.45 47.76
N ALA A 60 15.17 6.36 48.34
CA ALA A 60 14.79 5.15 47.60
C ALA A 60 13.47 5.32 46.80
N VAL A 61 12.49 6.07 47.32
CA VAL A 61 11.23 6.33 46.61
C VAL A 61 11.44 7.22 45.36
N ARG A 62 12.37 8.18 45.41
CA ARG A 62 12.64 9.08 44.27
C ARG A 62 13.33 8.37 43.11
N LYS A 63 14.24 7.42 43.38
CA LYS A 63 15.00 6.71 42.33
C LYS A 63 14.25 5.51 41.73
N TRP A 64 13.21 5.01 42.42
CA TRP A 64 12.35 3.94 41.91
C TRP A 64 11.30 4.44 40.90
N MET A 65 11.02 5.74 40.85
CA MET A 65 10.13 6.35 39.85
C MET A 65 10.80 6.66 38.50
N ASP A 66 12.13 6.51 38.38
CA ASP A 66 12.90 6.84 37.17
C ASP A 66 13.48 5.63 36.42
N LEU A 67 13.12 4.40 36.80
CA LEU A 67 13.48 3.24 35.99
C LEU A 67 12.53 3.13 34.80
N PRO A 68 13.04 3.14 33.55
CA PRO A 68 12.21 3.09 32.37
C PRO A 68 11.45 1.77 32.37
N VAL A 69 10.15 1.83 32.64
CA VAL A 69 9.16 0.80 32.28
C VAL A 69 9.00 0.74 30.76
N GLY A 70 10.11 0.68 30.03
CA GLY A 70 10.20 0.12 28.70
C GLY A 70 10.14 -1.39 28.84
N PHE A 71 8.98 -1.90 29.27
CA PHE A 71 8.64 -3.31 29.28
C PHE A 71 8.64 -3.77 27.82
N SER A 72 9.83 -4.07 27.30
CA SER A 72 10.00 -4.71 26.00
C SER A 72 9.47 -6.12 26.16
N ILE A 73 8.16 -6.26 25.93
CA ILE A 73 7.50 -7.53 25.71
C ILE A 73 8.18 -8.12 24.47
N LEU A 74 9.23 -8.90 24.67
CA LEU A 74 9.69 -9.84 23.67
C LEU A 74 8.60 -10.91 23.57
N VAL A 75 7.58 -10.65 22.75
CA VAL A 75 6.54 -11.63 22.47
C VAL A 75 7.20 -12.78 21.70
N VAL A 76 7.62 -13.83 22.41
CA VAL A 76 7.96 -15.09 21.77
C VAL A 76 6.65 -15.71 21.27
N ARG A 77 6.24 -15.34 20.06
CA ARG A 77 5.04 -15.91 19.41
C ARG A 77 5.32 -17.34 18.96
N CYS A 78 4.94 -18.31 19.78
CA CYS A 78 4.76 -19.71 19.38
C CYS A 78 3.49 -19.86 18.52
N GLY A 79 3.57 -19.37 17.29
CA GLY A 79 2.51 -19.44 16.29
C GLY A 79 2.48 -20.73 15.48
N ARG A 80 1.28 -21.21 15.11
CA ARG A 80 1.12 -22.30 14.13
C ARG A 80 1.29 -21.73 12.72
N LEU A 81 1.94 -22.48 11.82
CA LEU A 81 1.97 -22.13 10.40
C LEU A 81 0.63 -22.49 9.76
N VAL A 82 0.07 -21.55 8.98
CA VAL A 82 -1.25 -21.70 8.35
C VAL A 82 -1.21 -21.10 6.93
N TYR A 83 -1.93 -21.72 5.98
CA TYR A 83 -2.17 -21.11 4.67
C TYR A 83 -3.18 -19.96 4.76
N GLN A 84 -2.77 -18.80 4.27
CA GLN A 84 -3.66 -17.69 3.92
C GLN A 84 -3.82 -17.60 2.41
N TYR A 85 -5.06 -17.48 1.95
CA TYR A 85 -5.34 -17.35 0.52
C TYR A 85 -4.98 -15.98 0.00
N THR A 86 -4.15 -15.94 -1.01
CA THR A 86 -3.78 -14.69 -1.68
C THR A 86 -4.65 -14.50 -2.92
N LYS A 87 -4.94 -13.23 -3.20
CA LYS A 87 -5.59 -12.83 -4.44
C LYS A 87 -4.53 -12.75 -5.55
N LYS A 88 -4.83 -13.21 -6.77
CA LYS A 88 -4.05 -12.93 -7.98
C LYS A 88 -3.73 -11.43 -8.08
N ARG A 89 -2.49 -11.11 -8.41
CA ARG A 89 -2.03 -9.74 -8.67
C ARG A 89 -2.74 -9.17 -9.89
N ALA A 90 -3.17 -7.91 -9.81
CA ALA A 90 -3.82 -7.22 -10.90
C ALA A 90 -2.80 -6.58 -11.84
N SER A 91 -3.08 -6.61 -13.15
CA SER A 91 -2.42 -5.73 -14.11
C SER A 91 -3.01 -4.32 -13.99
N GLY A 92 -2.15 -3.32 -13.85
CA GLY A 92 -2.58 -1.92 -13.82
C GLY A 92 -3.06 -1.38 -15.17
N PRO A 93 -3.68 -0.20 -15.20
CA PRO A 93 -4.10 0.47 -16.42
C PRO A 93 -2.92 0.81 -17.34
N LYS A 94 -3.08 0.55 -18.64
CA LYS A 94 -2.08 0.81 -19.67
C LYS A 94 -2.65 1.73 -20.75
N CYS A 95 -1.78 2.54 -21.34
CA CYS A 95 -2.10 3.31 -22.52
C CYS A 95 -2.28 2.37 -23.73
N PRO A 96 -3.35 2.48 -24.53
CA PRO A 96 -3.55 1.63 -25.71
C PRO A 96 -2.56 1.93 -26.85
N VAL A 97 -2.08 3.18 -26.97
CA VAL A 97 -1.16 3.59 -28.05
C VAL A 97 0.28 3.20 -27.71
N THR A 98 0.73 3.55 -26.51
CA THR A 98 2.15 3.39 -26.11
C THR A 98 2.40 2.09 -25.33
N GLY A 99 1.37 1.39 -24.85
CA GLY A 99 1.50 0.23 -23.96
C GLY A 99 2.05 0.54 -22.55
N LYS A 100 2.52 1.77 -22.32
CA LYS A 100 3.07 2.25 -21.03
C LYS A 100 2.00 2.25 -19.95
N LYS A 101 2.42 1.94 -18.72
CA LYS A 101 1.56 1.99 -17.51
C LYS A 101 1.20 3.45 -17.21
N ILE A 102 -0.01 3.69 -16.74
CA ILE A 102 -0.46 5.04 -16.40
C ILE A 102 0.01 5.40 -14.99
N HIS A 103 0.85 6.42 -14.89
CA HIS A 103 1.34 6.92 -13.60
C HIS A 103 0.21 7.55 -12.78
N GLY A 104 0.31 7.43 -11.45
CA GLY A 104 -0.63 8.01 -10.50
C GLY A 104 -1.90 7.19 -10.26
N ILE A 105 -2.09 6.05 -10.94
CA ILE A 105 -3.25 5.17 -10.73
C ILE A 105 -2.81 3.83 -10.11
N PRO A 106 -3.43 3.39 -9.00
CA PRO A 106 -3.01 2.21 -8.26
C PRO A 106 -3.39 0.91 -8.98
N HIS A 107 -2.52 -0.11 -8.94
CA HIS A 107 -2.78 -1.39 -9.62
C HIS A 107 -3.59 -2.35 -8.74
N LEU A 108 -4.90 -2.16 -8.73
CA LEU A 108 -5.81 -2.91 -7.86
C LEU A 108 -6.74 -3.83 -8.67
N ARG A 109 -7.39 -4.77 -7.99
CA ARG A 109 -8.43 -5.60 -8.62
C ARG A 109 -9.70 -4.79 -8.90
N PRO A 110 -10.53 -5.18 -9.89
CA PRO A 110 -11.77 -4.47 -10.20
C PRO A 110 -12.70 -4.26 -8.99
N THR A 111 -12.79 -5.24 -8.08
CA THR A 111 -13.59 -5.12 -6.85
C THR A 111 -13.05 -4.05 -5.89
N GLU A 112 -11.75 -3.80 -5.88
CA GLU A 112 -11.09 -2.78 -5.05
C GLU A 112 -11.19 -1.38 -5.70
N TYR A 113 -11.37 -1.31 -7.02
CA TYR A 113 -11.61 -0.08 -7.77
C TYR A 113 -13.03 0.49 -7.65
N LYS A 114 -13.95 -0.25 -7.01
CA LYS A 114 -15.34 0.20 -6.82
C LYS A 114 -15.39 1.52 -6.04
N ARG A 115 -16.39 2.36 -6.37
CA ARG A 115 -16.62 3.68 -5.74
C ARG A 115 -16.72 3.62 -4.22
N SER A 116 -17.22 2.52 -3.67
CA SER A 116 -17.37 2.33 -2.22
C SER A 116 -16.05 2.08 -1.48
N ARG A 117 -14.98 1.68 -2.17
CA ARG A 117 -13.68 1.37 -1.55
C ARG A 117 -12.59 2.38 -1.88
N LEU A 118 -12.66 2.98 -3.07
CA LEU A 118 -11.61 3.88 -3.55
C LEU A 118 -12.21 5.23 -4.00
N PRO A 119 -11.70 6.36 -3.48
CA PRO A 119 -12.16 7.69 -3.88
C PRO A 119 -11.81 8.00 -5.35
N ARG A 120 -12.42 9.07 -5.90
CA ARG A 120 -12.25 9.44 -7.31
C ARG A 120 -10.83 9.90 -7.64
N ASN A 121 -10.23 10.74 -6.78
CA ASN A 121 -8.88 11.27 -6.96
C ASN A 121 -7.80 10.19 -7.16
N ARG A 122 -7.94 9.02 -6.52
CA ARG A 122 -7.03 7.87 -6.69
C ARG A 122 -7.29 7.07 -7.97
N ARG A 123 -8.41 7.27 -8.65
CA ARG A 123 -8.79 6.53 -9.88
C ARG A 123 -8.54 7.30 -11.16
N THR A 124 -8.41 8.62 -11.06
CA THR A 124 -8.29 9.53 -12.20
C THR A 124 -7.02 10.36 -12.09
N VAL A 125 -6.62 10.97 -13.19
CA VAL A 125 -5.59 12.01 -13.19
C VAL A 125 -6.20 13.28 -13.78
N ASN A 126 -5.89 14.44 -13.20
CA ASN A 126 -6.45 15.72 -13.58
C ASN A 126 -5.81 16.26 -14.87
N ARG A 127 -6.08 15.60 -16.00
CA ARG A 127 -5.70 16.04 -17.35
C ARG A 127 -6.67 15.47 -18.39
N PRO A 128 -6.69 15.97 -19.65
CA PRO A 128 -7.44 15.34 -20.73
C PRO A 128 -7.05 13.87 -20.93
N TYR A 129 -8.05 13.00 -21.13
CA TYR A 129 -7.89 11.54 -21.24
C TYR A 129 -7.15 10.90 -20.04
N GLY A 130 -7.23 11.50 -18.86
CA GLY A 130 -6.65 10.98 -17.63
C GLY A 130 -7.13 9.56 -17.31
N GLY A 131 -6.19 8.64 -17.11
CA GLY A 131 -6.49 7.23 -16.83
C GLY A 131 -6.75 6.35 -18.05
N VAL A 132 -6.72 6.91 -19.25
CA VAL A 132 -6.80 6.16 -20.52
C VAL A 132 -5.51 6.28 -21.31
N LEU A 133 -5.00 7.50 -21.49
CA LEU A 133 -3.78 7.76 -22.28
C LEU A 133 -2.60 8.15 -21.39
N SER A 134 -1.38 7.85 -21.83
CA SER A 134 -0.15 8.41 -21.24
C SER A 134 -0.04 9.91 -21.54
N GLY A 135 0.68 10.66 -20.71
CA GLY A 135 0.88 12.10 -20.93
C GLY A 135 1.53 12.40 -22.29
N THR A 136 2.47 11.55 -22.73
CA THR A 136 3.11 11.68 -24.04
C THR A 136 2.12 11.50 -25.19
N ALA A 137 1.24 10.49 -25.11
CA ALA A 137 0.24 10.24 -26.14
C ALA A 137 -0.80 11.37 -26.22
N VAL A 138 -1.14 11.99 -25.09
CA VAL A 138 -2.01 13.17 -25.07
C VAL A 138 -1.33 14.36 -25.77
N ARG A 139 -0.05 14.62 -25.47
CA ARG A 139 0.73 15.69 -26.12
C ARG A 139 0.82 15.48 -27.64
N GLU A 140 1.13 14.27 -28.09
CA GLU A 140 1.20 13.95 -29.52
C GLU A 140 -0.14 14.17 -30.23
N ARG A 141 -1.28 13.84 -29.58
CA ARG A 141 -2.60 14.10 -30.16
C ARG A 141 -2.89 15.59 -30.31
N ILE A 142 -2.53 16.39 -29.31
CA ILE A 142 -2.71 17.85 -29.35
C ILE A 142 -1.88 18.45 -30.50
N ILE A 143 -0.59 18.08 -30.59
CA ILE A 143 0.30 18.60 -31.63
C ILE A 143 -0.16 18.14 -33.02
N ARG A 144 -0.53 16.87 -33.19
CA ARG A 144 -1.01 16.36 -34.48
C ARG A 144 -2.32 17.05 -34.90
N ALA A 145 -3.25 17.28 -33.96
CA ALA A 145 -4.48 18.01 -34.26
C ALA A 145 -4.18 19.44 -34.75
N PHE A 146 -3.34 20.17 -34.01
CA PHE A 146 -2.91 21.52 -34.38
C PHE A 146 -2.26 21.57 -35.77
N LEU A 147 -1.23 20.75 -36.02
CA LEU A 147 -0.54 20.74 -37.31
C LEU A 147 -1.44 20.35 -38.48
N VAL A 148 -2.39 19.44 -38.27
CA VAL A 148 -3.36 19.06 -39.31
C VAL A 148 -4.32 20.20 -39.62
N GLU A 149 -4.73 20.98 -38.62
CA GLU A 149 -5.55 22.17 -38.82
C GLU A 149 -4.80 23.25 -39.60
N GLU A 150 -3.56 23.55 -39.22
CA GLU A 150 -2.69 24.50 -39.94
C GLU A 150 -2.47 24.08 -41.41
N GLN A 151 -2.14 22.82 -41.64
CA GLN A 151 -1.96 22.29 -43.00
C GLN A 151 -3.26 22.34 -43.81
N LYS A 152 -4.43 22.17 -43.20
CA LYS A 152 -5.72 22.28 -43.90
C LYS A 152 -5.95 23.70 -44.39
N ILE A 153 -5.59 24.73 -43.61
CA ILE A 153 -5.73 26.13 -44.00
C ILE A 153 -4.80 26.44 -45.17
N VAL A 154 -3.51 26.09 -45.05
CA VAL A 154 -2.52 26.29 -46.12
C VAL A 154 -2.94 25.59 -47.42
N LYS A 155 -3.41 24.34 -47.33
CA LYS A 155 -3.92 23.60 -48.50
C LYS A 155 -5.14 24.27 -49.13
N LYS A 156 -6.03 24.90 -48.35
CA LYS A 156 -7.19 25.65 -48.89
C LYS A 156 -6.74 26.92 -49.61
N VAL A 157 -5.86 27.71 -49.01
CA VAL A 157 -5.35 28.97 -49.60
C VAL A 157 -4.59 28.71 -50.89
N LEU A 158 -3.68 27.73 -50.90
CA LEU A 158 -2.94 27.33 -52.09
C LEU A 158 -3.86 26.84 -53.22
N LYS A 159 -4.97 26.17 -52.89
CA LYS A 159 -5.98 25.78 -53.88
C LYS A 159 -6.69 26.99 -54.47
N ILE A 160 -7.09 27.96 -53.64
CA ILE A 160 -7.77 29.20 -54.08
C ILE A 160 -6.86 30.03 -55.00
N GLN A 161 -5.57 30.16 -54.66
CA GLN A 161 -4.59 30.85 -55.51
C GLN A 161 -4.42 30.16 -56.86
N LYS A 162 -4.21 28.83 -56.86
CA LYS A 162 -4.11 28.05 -58.10
C LYS A 162 -5.35 28.15 -58.99
N THR A 163 -6.55 28.26 -58.43
CA THR A 163 -7.77 28.50 -59.22
C THR A 163 -7.83 29.90 -59.80
N LYS A 164 -7.41 30.92 -59.03
CA LYS A 164 -7.34 32.32 -59.51
C LYS A 164 -6.31 32.48 -60.63
N ASP A 165 -5.12 31.90 -60.48
CA ASP A 165 -4.03 31.97 -61.47
C ASP A 165 -4.35 31.22 -62.78
N LYS A 166 -5.23 30.21 -62.73
CA LYS A 166 -5.73 29.53 -63.93
C LYS A 166 -6.77 30.37 -64.66
N ALA A 167 -7.67 31.01 -63.91
CA ALA A 167 -8.70 31.88 -64.47
C ALA A 167 -8.14 33.17 -65.08
N SER A 168 -6.97 33.65 -64.63
CA SER A 168 -6.30 34.81 -65.23
C SER A 168 -5.47 34.49 -66.47
N LYS A 169 -5.16 33.21 -66.71
CA LYS A 169 -4.39 32.73 -67.87
C LYS A 169 -5.26 32.18 -69.01
N SER A 170 -6.53 31.88 -68.72
CA SER A 170 -7.57 31.60 -69.71
C SER A 170 -8.22 32.88 -70.17
#